data_AF-A0A433Q0F4-F1
#
_entry.id   AF-A0A433Q0F4-F1
#
_cell.length_a   1.000
_cell.length_b   1.000
_cell.length_c   1.000
_cell.angle_alpha   90.00
_cell.angle_beta   90.00
_cell.angle_gamma   90.00
#
_symmetry.space_group_name_H-M   'P 1'
#
loop_
_entity.id
_entity.type
_entity.pdbx_description
1 polymer ?
#
loop_
_entity_poly.entity_id
_entity_poly.type
_entity_poly.pdbx_seq_one_letter_code
_entity_poly.pdbx_strand_id
1 'polypeptide(L)'
;MRTLCICLSSIYESPTLVQYHTLGYQKRGCLRDTLDNARTVHTEDNGKSLNVYAIKSNGVVPDNMSFEQAASFNLGTVTSFVALYRELKLPRPQEHKVFETPEYILIWGGASSAVQLAHLSGLTVVTASPRHHDYLRTLGADYLVDYADPNATAKIREITHGKLRYAYDTVGATTAELAAQALDPRE
;
A
#
# COMPACT_ATOMS: atom_id res chain seq x y z
N MET A 1 7.81 -27.46 7.04
CA MET A 1 6.69 -26.62 6.60
C MET A 1 6.48 -25.55 7.66
N ARG A 2 6.82 -24.30 7.37
CA ARG A 2 6.83 -23.21 8.34
C ARG A 2 5.92 -22.10 7.80
N THR A 3 4.93 -21.69 8.59
CA THR A 3 3.80 -20.85 8.20
C THR A 3 4.02 -19.42 8.68
N LEU A 4 3.68 -18.45 7.84
CA LEU A 4 3.77 -17.02 8.17
C LEU A 4 2.41 -16.45 8.58
N CYS A 5 2.39 -15.67 9.66
CA CYS A 5 1.21 -15.06 10.25
C CYS A 5 1.24 -13.54 10.04
N ILE A 6 0.25 -12.98 9.33
CA ILE A 6 0.12 -11.52 9.11
C ILE A 6 -1.18 -11.05 9.77
N CYS A 7 -1.08 -10.10 10.69
CA CYS A 7 -2.18 -9.58 11.50
C CYS A 7 -3.00 -8.54 10.71
N LEU A 8 -4.32 -8.73 10.62
CA LEU A 8 -5.26 -7.88 9.85
C LEU A 8 -6.24 -7.17 10.80
N SER A 9 -6.26 -5.83 10.80
CA SER A 9 -7.34 -5.04 11.41
C SER A 9 -7.91 -4.01 10.42
N SER A 10 -9.04 -4.41 9.81
CA SER A 10 -10.24 -3.69 9.31
C SER A 10 -10.23 -2.55 8.27
N ILE A 11 -11.22 -2.64 7.36
CA ILE A 11 -11.62 -1.76 6.24
C ILE A 11 -13.15 -1.55 6.27
N TYR A 12 -13.68 -0.38 5.86
CA TYR A 12 -14.99 -0.25 5.16
C TYR A 12 -15.14 1.05 4.32
N GLU A 13 -16.18 1.10 3.47
CA GLU A 13 -16.28 1.72 2.11
C GLU A 13 -17.19 2.98 1.95
N SER A 14 -16.86 3.81 0.94
CA SER A 14 -17.74 4.72 0.13
C SER A 14 -17.08 4.91 -1.26
N PRO A 15 -17.81 5.03 -2.38
CA PRO A 15 -17.35 4.54 -3.69
C PRO A 15 -16.48 5.49 -4.53
N THR A 16 -16.04 6.63 -4.00
CA THR A 16 -15.22 7.60 -4.75
C THR A 16 -14.10 8.24 -3.94
N LEU A 17 -13.99 7.91 -2.65
CA LEU A 17 -12.93 8.38 -1.76
C LEU A 17 -12.69 7.30 -0.70
N VAL A 18 -11.47 6.76 -0.60
CA VAL A 18 -11.15 5.70 0.37
C VAL A 18 -10.94 6.35 1.75
N GLN A 19 -12.01 6.39 2.55
CA GLN A 19 -11.99 6.79 3.96
C GLN A 19 -12.49 5.61 4.79
N TYR A 20 -11.64 5.01 5.64
CA TYR A 20 -12.00 3.78 6.37
C TYR A 20 -12.81 4.08 7.65
N HIS A 21 -14.09 3.69 7.65
CA HIS A 21 -14.88 3.54 8.87
C HIS A 21 -15.80 2.30 8.77
N THR A 22 -15.45 1.24 9.50
CA THR A 22 -16.04 -0.12 9.53
C THR A 22 -17.57 -0.19 9.51
N LEU A 23 -18.18 -1.00 8.60
CA LEU A 23 -19.34 -1.90 8.85
C LEU A 23 -19.91 -2.63 7.60
N GLY A 24 -19.42 -3.84 7.32
CA GLY A 24 -20.23 -4.97 6.80
C GLY A 24 -20.33 -5.20 5.27
N TYR A 25 -19.42 -5.99 4.68
CA TYR A 25 -19.70 -6.66 3.40
C TYR A 25 -19.32 -8.15 3.43
N GLN A 26 -20.34 -9.01 3.42
CA GLN A 26 -20.23 -10.46 3.29
C GLN A 26 -20.00 -10.85 1.83
N LYS A 27 -18.88 -11.54 1.56
CA LYS A 27 -18.85 -12.60 0.54
C LYS A 27 -18.24 -13.85 1.16
N ARG A 28 -19.10 -14.86 1.34
CA ARG A 28 -18.88 -16.10 2.10
C ARG A 28 -17.77 -16.92 1.44
N GLY A 29 -16.78 -17.36 2.23
CA GLY A 29 -15.78 -18.33 1.81
C GLY A 29 -14.48 -18.20 2.61
N CYS A 30 -13.65 -17.22 2.27
CA CYS A 30 -12.24 -17.22 2.70
C CYS A 30 -12.00 -16.68 4.13
N LEU A 31 -12.81 -15.74 4.62
CA LEU A 31 -12.57 -15.10 5.92
C LEU A 31 -13.01 -15.94 7.14
N ARG A 32 -14.00 -16.82 6.99
CA ARG A 32 -14.54 -17.61 8.12
C ARG A 32 -13.53 -18.65 8.61
N ASP A 33 -12.97 -19.41 7.67
CA ASP A 33 -11.95 -20.44 7.94
C ASP A 33 -10.67 -19.86 8.56
N THR A 34 -10.40 -18.59 8.29
CA THR A 34 -9.22 -17.85 8.76
C THR A 34 -9.35 -17.46 10.23
N LEU A 35 -10.55 -17.05 10.67
CA LEU A 35 -10.86 -16.70 12.06
C LEU A 35 -11.12 -17.93 12.94
N ASP A 36 -11.75 -18.97 12.39
CA ASP A 36 -12.05 -20.23 13.11
C ASP A 36 -10.78 -21.00 13.54
N ASN A 37 -9.62 -20.68 12.94
CA ASN A 37 -8.32 -21.27 13.27
C ASN A 37 -7.41 -20.39 14.15
N ALA A 38 -7.87 -19.21 14.57
CA ALA A 38 -7.11 -18.34 15.44
C ALA A 38 -6.98 -18.97 16.83
N ARG A 39 -5.83 -19.58 17.12
CA ARG A 39 -5.50 -20.05 18.47
C ARG A 39 -4.80 -18.94 19.22
N THR A 40 -5.30 -18.62 20.41
CA THR A 40 -4.57 -17.82 21.39
C THR A 40 -3.48 -18.72 21.98
N VAL A 41 -2.23 -18.38 21.75
CA VAL A 41 -1.11 -18.99 22.48
C VAL A 41 -0.67 -17.99 23.54
N HIS A 42 -0.81 -18.37 24.81
CA HIS A 42 -0.26 -17.61 25.91
C HIS A 42 1.22 -17.96 26.02
N THR A 43 2.08 -16.97 25.79
CA THR A 43 3.51 -17.09 26.04
C THR A 43 3.88 -16.08 27.12
N GLU A 44 4.44 -16.58 28.22
CA GLU A 44 5.03 -15.77 29.27
C GLU A 44 6.54 -15.70 29.04
N ASP A 45 7.07 -14.49 28.86
CA ASP A 45 8.51 -14.23 28.84
C ASP A 45 8.81 -13.07 29.78
N ASN A 46 9.62 -13.32 30.82
CA ASN A 46 10.04 -12.34 31.83
C ASN A 46 8.90 -11.48 32.44
N GLY A 47 7.75 -12.10 32.73
CA GLY A 47 6.61 -11.42 33.35
C GLY A 47 5.78 -10.51 32.41
N LYS A 48 6.05 -10.56 31.10
CA LYS A 48 5.21 -9.92 30.08
C LYS A 48 4.38 -11.00 29.38
N SER A 49 3.06 -10.94 29.56
CA SER A 49 2.12 -11.78 28.82
C SER A 49 1.88 -11.21 27.43
N LEU A 50 2.20 -11.97 26.38
CA LEU A 50 1.83 -11.65 25.01
C LEU A 50 0.73 -12.61 24.56
N ASN A 51 -0.40 -12.08 24.08
CA ASN A 51 -1.42 -12.88 23.42
C ASN A 51 -1.08 -12.98 21.94
N VAL A 52 -0.66 -14.16 21.49
CA VAL A 52 -0.38 -14.42 20.07
C VAL A 52 -1.62 -15.01 19.42
N TYR A 53 -2.13 -14.35 18.38
CA TYR A 53 -3.21 -14.87 17.53
C TYR A 53 -2.60 -15.47 16.27
N ALA A 54 -2.60 -16.80 16.18
CA ALA A 54 -2.09 -17.52 15.02
C ALA A 54 -3.20 -17.69 13.98
N ILE A 55 -3.21 -16.84 12.95
CA ILE A 55 -4.07 -16.96 11.78
C ILE A 55 -3.39 -17.83 10.74
N LYS A 56 -4.08 -18.86 10.24
CA LYS A 56 -3.58 -19.73 9.16
C LYS A 56 -3.67 -18.99 7.83
N SER A 57 -2.53 -18.50 7.34
CA SER A 57 -2.39 -18.07 5.94
C SER A 57 -1.87 -19.24 5.09
N ASN A 58 -2.35 -19.36 3.85
CA ASN A 58 -1.83 -20.34 2.88
C ASN A 58 -0.62 -19.78 2.09
N GLY A 59 0.02 -18.72 2.59
CA GLY A 59 1.18 -18.12 1.95
C GLY A 59 2.40 -19.02 2.05
N VAL A 60 3.08 -19.25 0.93
CA VAL A 60 4.38 -19.92 0.88
C VAL A 60 5.46 -18.86 1.00
N VAL A 61 6.33 -18.98 2.01
CA VAL A 61 7.54 -18.15 2.12
C VAL A 61 8.53 -18.64 1.06
N PRO A 62 9.04 -17.76 0.18
CA PRO A 62 10.05 -18.13 -0.80
C PRO A 62 11.33 -18.69 -0.15
N ASP A 63 11.99 -19.66 -0.79
CA ASP A 63 13.20 -20.31 -0.25
C ASP A 63 14.37 -19.34 -0.02
N ASN A 64 14.37 -18.21 -0.74
CA ASN A 64 15.39 -17.16 -0.62
C ASN A 64 15.05 -16.08 0.41
N MET A 65 13.99 -16.26 1.22
CA MET A 65 13.54 -15.30 2.22
C MET A 65 13.47 -15.95 3.60
N SER A 66 14.06 -15.30 4.61
CA SER A 66 14.00 -15.79 5.99
C SER A 66 12.59 -15.63 6.57
N PHE A 67 12.29 -16.37 7.65
CA PHE A 67 11.00 -16.24 8.34
C PHE A 67 10.79 -14.85 8.93
N GLU A 68 11.85 -14.23 9.41
CA GLU A 68 11.86 -12.90 10.01
C GLU A 68 11.59 -11.83 8.95
N GLN A 69 12.21 -11.96 7.77
CA GLN A 69 11.94 -11.09 6.62
C GLN A 69 10.49 -11.24 6.16
N ALA A 70 10.02 -12.47 6.04
CA ALA A 70 8.65 -12.77 5.67
C ALA A 70 7.66 -12.20 6.71
N ALA A 71 7.96 -12.32 8.02
CA ALA A 71 7.11 -11.81 9.09
C ALA A 71 7.11 -10.29 9.21
N SER A 72 8.12 -9.63 8.63
CA SER A 72 8.21 -8.17 8.60
C SER A 72 7.23 -7.55 7.59
N PHE A 73 6.63 -8.34 6.69
CA PHE A 73 5.57 -7.86 5.82
C PHE A 73 4.33 -7.52 6.65
N ASN A 74 4.12 -6.22 6.83
CA ASN A 74 2.99 -5.71 7.59
C ASN A 74 1.71 -5.65 6.76
N LEU A 75 0.60 -5.40 7.44
CA LEU A 75 -0.71 -5.18 6.82
C LEU A 75 -0.68 -4.09 5.74
N GLY A 76 0.05 -2.99 5.99
CA GLY A 76 0.19 -1.90 5.02
C GLY A 76 0.73 -2.37 3.68
N THR A 77 1.66 -3.33 3.67
CA THR A 77 2.22 -3.90 2.44
C THR A 77 1.17 -4.68 1.65
N VAL A 78 0.37 -5.50 2.34
CA VAL A 78 -0.73 -6.24 1.72
C VAL A 78 -1.80 -5.29 1.18
N THR A 79 -2.13 -4.23 1.92
CA THR A 79 -3.08 -3.21 1.49
C THR A 79 -2.59 -2.48 0.25
N SER A 80 -1.32 -2.06 0.21
CA SER A 80 -0.73 -1.45 -0.99
C SER A 80 -0.76 -2.41 -2.18
N PHE A 81 -0.44 -3.69 -1.98
CA PHE A 81 -0.52 -4.69 -3.05
C PHE A 81 -1.93 -4.81 -3.63
N VAL A 82 -2.96 -4.91 -2.78
CA VAL A 82 -4.36 -4.99 -3.24
C VAL A 82 -4.77 -3.71 -3.95
N ALA A 83 -4.46 -2.54 -3.39
CA ALA A 83 -4.81 -1.27 -4.02
C ALA A 83 -4.17 -1.09 -5.40
N LEU A 84 -2.85 -1.34 -5.51
CA LEU A 84 -2.13 -1.15 -6.76
C LEU A 84 -2.53 -2.17 -7.84
N TYR A 85 -2.66 -3.45 -7.50
CA TYR A 85 -2.85 -4.50 -8.53
C TYR A 85 -4.29 -4.94 -8.72
N ARG A 86 -5.14 -4.90 -7.68
CA ARG A 86 -6.55 -5.28 -7.80
C ARG A 86 -7.41 -4.10 -8.22
N GLU A 87 -7.23 -2.95 -7.56
CA GLU A 87 -8.09 -1.78 -7.78
C GLU A 87 -7.55 -0.92 -8.94
N LEU A 88 -6.30 -0.48 -8.87
CA LEU A 88 -5.68 0.36 -9.91
C LEU A 88 -5.22 -0.44 -11.14
N LYS A 89 -5.21 -1.78 -11.05
CA LYS A 89 -4.86 -2.71 -12.14
C LYS A 89 -3.50 -2.38 -12.78
N LEU A 90 -2.53 -1.97 -11.97
CA LEU A 90 -1.17 -1.74 -12.46
C LEU A 90 -0.56 -3.04 -13.00
N PRO A 91 0.38 -2.95 -13.97
CA PRO A 91 1.15 -4.11 -14.40
C PRO A 91 1.90 -4.71 -13.21
N ARG A 92 1.89 -6.03 -13.05
CA ARG A 92 2.62 -6.64 -11.95
C ARG A 92 4.13 -6.56 -12.20
N PRO A 93 4.98 -6.53 -11.16
CA PRO A 93 6.43 -6.46 -11.31
C PRO A 93 7.02 -7.55 -12.20
N GLN A 94 6.43 -8.75 -12.20
CA GLN A 94 6.88 -9.87 -13.03
C GLN A 94 6.60 -9.68 -14.52
N GLU A 95 5.72 -8.76 -14.90
CA GLU A 95 5.41 -8.45 -16.29
C GLU A 95 6.51 -7.56 -16.91
N HIS A 96 7.41 -6.98 -16.09
CA HIS A 96 8.51 -6.11 -16.52
C HIS A 96 8.06 -5.06 -17.55
N LYS A 97 6.90 -4.46 -17.31
CA LYS A 97 6.29 -3.51 -18.24
C LYS A 97 7.18 -2.28 -18.37
N VAL A 98 7.57 -1.99 -19.60
CA VAL A 98 8.15 -0.69 -19.98
C VAL A 98 7.06 0.09 -20.70
N PHE A 99 6.79 1.30 -20.23
CA PHE A 99 5.87 2.21 -20.90
C PHE A 99 6.63 3.04 -21.94
N GLU A 100 6.04 3.19 -23.13
CA GLU A 100 6.62 4.04 -24.20
C GLU A 100 6.62 5.52 -23.80
N THR A 101 5.62 5.92 -23.00
CA THR A 101 5.52 7.23 -22.37
C THR A 101 5.45 7.07 -20.85
N PRO A 102 6.07 7.95 -20.06
CA PRO A 102 5.99 7.87 -18.61
C PRO A 102 4.54 7.83 -18.11
N GLU A 103 4.23 6.82 -17.30
CA GLU A 103 2.96 6.71 -16.56
C GLU A 103 3.21 7.12 -15.11
N TYR A 104 2.46 8.10 -14.64
CA TYR A 104 2.70 8.71 -13.34
C TYR A 104 1.73 8.20 -12.27
N ILE A 105 2.26 8.00 -11.07
CA ILE A 105 1.48 7.70 -9.87
C ILE A 105 1.88 8.58 -8.70
N LEU A 106 0.88 9.14 -8.03
CA LEU A 106 1.03 9.88 -6.78
C LEU A 106 0.83 8.91 -5.60
N ILE A 107 1.75 8.91 -4.64
CA ILE A 107 1.69 8.06 -3.44
C ILE A 107 1.85 8.95 -2.20
N TRP A 108 0.79 9.12 -1.42
CA TRP A 108 0.80 9.86 -0.16
C TRP A 108 0.33 9.01 1.02
N GLY A 109 1.06 9.06 2.13
CA GLY A 109 0.79 8.26 3.33
C GLY A 109 1.02 6.76 3.17
N GLY A 110 1.37 6.30 1.95
CA GLY A 110 1.58 4.91 1.66
C GLY A 110 2.78 4.32 2.39
N ALA A 111 2.71 3.03 2.69
CA ALA A 111 3.86 2.28 3.16
C ALA A 111 4.98 2.36 2.12
N SER A 112 6.24 2.30 2.58
CA SER A 112 7.43 2.21 1.73
C SER A 112 7.34 1.16 0.62
N SER A 113 6.55 0.11 0.86
CA SER A 113 6.22 -0.93 -0.12
C SER A 113 5.42 -0.42 -1.33
N ALA A 114 4.52 0.56 -1.16
CA ALA A 114 3.75 1.12 -2.27
C ALA A 114 4.66 1.79 -3.30
N VAL A 115 5.67 2.53 -2.83
CA VAL A 115 6.70 3.17 -3.67
C VAL A 115 7.49 2.12 -4.44
N GLN A 116 7.99 1.10 -3.74
CA GLN A 116 8.74 0.01 -4.38
C GLN A 116 7.89 -0.73 -5.43
N LEU A 117 6.65 -1.08 -5.08
CA LEU A 117 5.75 -1.83 -5.97
C LEU A 117 5.41 -1.01 -7.23
N ALA A 118 5.11 0.27 -7.08
CA ALA A 118 4.83 1.16 -8.21
C ALA A 118 6.05 1.36 -9.12
N HIS A 119 7.23 1.57 -8.53
CA HIS A 119 8.48 1.68 -9.27
C HIS A 119 8.79 0.39 -10.05
N LEU A 120 8.66 -0.77 -9.40
CA LEU A 120 8.85 -2.08 -10.04
C LEU A 120 7.81 -2.40 -11.11
N SER A 121 6.64 -1.77 -11.05
CA SER A 121 5.61 -1.82 -12.09
C SER A 121 5.92 -0.92 -13.30
N GLY A 122 7.04 -0.19 -13.27
CA GLY A 122 7.51 0.67 -14.36
C GLY A 122 6.92 2.08 -14.35
N LEU A 123 6.22 2.49 -13.28
CA LEU A 123 5.65 3.84 -13.18
C LEU A 123 6.67 4.83 -12.64
N THR A 124 6.47 6.10 -13.00
CA THR A 124 7.17 7.24 -12.42
C THR A 124 6.45 7.67 -11.14
N VAL A 125 7.14 7.59 -10.01
CA VAL A 125 6.55 7.75 -8.68
C VAL A 125 6.76 9.17 -8.15
N VAL A 126 5.64 9.84 -7.87
CA VAL A 126 5.59 11.11 -7.13
C VAL A 126 5.13 10.82 -5.71
N THR A 127 5.84 11.29 -4.68
CA THR A 127 5.45 11.04 -3.29
C THR A 127 5.78 12.22 -2.37
N ALA A 128 5.23 12.20 -1.15
CA ALA A 128 5.53 13.15 -0.09
C ALA A 128 6.20 12.41 1.07
N SER A 129 7.39 12.85 1.46
CA SER A 129 7.81 12.73 2.86
C SER A 129 9.08 13.55 3.12
N PRO A 130 8.96 14.84 3.48
CA PRO A 130 10.14 15.69 3.75
C PRO A 130 11.13 15.07 4.73
N ARG A 131 10.62 14.27 5.67
CA ARG A 131 11.41 13.57 6.70
C ARG A 131 12.12 12.31 6.18
N HIS A 132 11.69 11.74 5.06
CA HIS A 132 12.18 10.46 4.52
C HIS A 132 12.60 10.53 3.04
N HIS A 133 12.83 11.73 2.50
CA HIS A 133 13.16 11.94 1.09
C HIS A 133 14.31 11.07 0.59
N ASP A 134 15.43 11.05 1.31
CA ASP A 134 16.60 10.27 0.89
C ASP A 134 16.29 8.78 0.87
N TYR A 135 15.58 8.29 1.88
CA TYR A 135 15.15 6.90 1.94
C TYR A 135 14.20 6.54 0.79
N LEU A 136 13.17 7.36 0.53
CA LEU A 136 12.19 7.08 -0.52
C LEU A 136 12.82 7.07 -1.93
N ARG A 137 13.84 7.89 -2.18
CA ARG A 137 14.61 7.83 -3.44
C ARG A 137 15.30 6.47 -3.61
N THR A 138 15.88 5.90 -2.55
CA THR A 138 16.47 4.55 -2.62
C THR A 138 15.45 3.45 -2.94
N LEU A 139 14.16 3.73 -2.71
CA LEU A 139 13.06 2.80 -3.00
C LEU A 139 12.46 2.97 -4.40
N GLY A 140 12.87 3.99 -5.15
CA GLY A 140 12.37 4.28 -6.49
C GLY A 140 11.40 5.45 -6.59
N ALA A 141 11.38 6.38 -5.62
CA ALA A 141 10.69 7.65 -5.79
C ALA A 141 11.45 8.59 -6.74
N ASP A 142 10.78 9.06 -7.78
CA ASP A 142 11.37 9.96 -8.79
C ASP A 142 11.21 11.44 -8.40
N TYR A 143 10.02 11.80 -7.91
CA TYR A 143 9.68 13.17 -7.53
C TYR A 143 9.13 13.24 -6.12
N LEU A 144 9.46 14.34 -5.44
CA LEU A 144 9.14 14.55 -4.04
C LEU A 144 8.35 15.86 -3.91
N VAL A 145 7.05 15.75 -3.65
CA VAL A 145 6.13 16.87 -3.47
C VAL A 145 5.39 16.68 -2.16
N ASP A 146 5.62 17.59 -1.21
CA ASP A 146 4.95 17.60 0.09
C ASP A 146 3.49 18.03 -0.06
N TYR A 147 2.56 17.27 0.54
CA TYR A 147 1.14 17.63 0.56
C TYR A 147 0.85 18.85 1.46
N ALA A 148 1.77 19.22 2.36
CA ALA A 148 1.65 20.44 3.16
C ALA A 148 2.00 21.71 2.35
N ASP A 149 2.57 21.57 1.15
CA ASP A 149 2.84 22.70 0.27
C ASP A 149 1.51 23.22 -0.33
N PRO A 150 1.17 24.51 -0.15
CA PRO A 150 -0.02 25.10 -0.78
C PRO A 150 -0.06 24.96 -2.31
N ASN A 151 1.10 24.75 -2.94
CA ASN A 151 1.24 24.58 -4.39
C ASN A 151 1.46 23.12 -4.81
N ALA A 152 1.24 22.15 -3.91
CA ALA A 152 1.48 20.72 -4.19
C ALA A 152 0.81 20.27 -5.50
N THR A 153 -0.49 20.54 -5.65
CA THR A 153 -1.27 20.19 -6.85
C THR A 153 -0.69 20.81 -8.11
N ALA A 154 -0.31 22.09 -8.09
CA ALA A 154 0.26 22.77 -9.24
C ALA A 154 1.61 22.14 -9.64
N LYS A 155 2.49 21.86 -8.67
CA LYS A 155 3.77 21.19 -8.90
C LYS A 155 3.60 19.79 -9.47
N ILE A 156 2.65 19.02 -8.95
CA ILE A 156 2.37 17.67 -9.46
C ILE A 156 1.89 17.75 -10.91
N ARG A 157 1.00 18.69 -11.24
CA ARG A 157 0.55 18.88 -12.64
C ARG A 157 1.69 19.33 -13.56
N GLU A 158 2.61 20.15 -13.07
CA GLU A 158 3.81 20.54 -13.83
C GLU A 158 4.72 19.34 -14.10
N ILE A 159 5.07 18.58 -13.05
CA ILE A 159 5.93 17.39 -13.13
C ILE A 159 5.34 16.33 -14.08
N THR A 160 4.04 16.09 -13.96
CA THR A 160 3.35 15.05 -14.74
C THR A 160 2.87 15.56 -16.10
N HIS A 161 3.11 16.83 -16.43
CA HIS A 161 2.56 17.51 -17.61
C HIS A 161 1.03 17.38 -17.73
N GLY A 162 0.34 17.36 -16.58
CA GLY A 162 -1.10 17.18 -16.47
C GLY A 162 -1.59 15.77 -16.85
N LYS A 163 -0.71 14.77 -16.81
CA LYS A 163 -0.99 13.37 -17.14
C LYS A 163 -0.87 12.44 -15.92
N LEU A 164 -1.14 12.94 -14.73
CA LEU A 164 -1.18 12.10 -13.53
C LEU A 164 -2.38 11.14 -13.64
N ARG A 165 -2.09 9.85 -13.83
CA ARG A 165 -3.14 8.85 -14.06
C ARG A 165 -3.61 8.16 -12.79
N TYR A 166 -2.69 7.93 -11.86
CA TYR A 166 -2.96 7.16 -10.65
C TYR A 166 -2.67 7.98 -9.40
N ALA A 167 -3.49 7.80 -8.38
CA ALA A 167 -3.24 8.34 -7.05
C ALA A 167 -3.55 7.26 -5.99
N TYR A 168 -2.67 7.16 -5.01
CA TYR A 168 -2.80 6.34 -3.82
C TYR A 168 -2.56 7.21 -2.60
N ASP A 169 -3.64 7.54 -1.89
CA ASP A 169 -3.62 8.40 -0.71
C ASP A 169 -4.19 7.65 0.50
N THR A 170 -3.46 7.70 1.61
CA THR A 170 -3.88 7.14 2.91
C THR A 170 -3.66 8.11 4.07
N VAL A 171 -3.45 9.40 3.79
CA VAL A 171 -3.22 10.46 4.79
C VAL A 171 -4.55 11.01 5.31
N GLY A 172 -5.46 11.45 4.42
CA GLY A 172 -6.75 11.98 4.83
C GLY A 172 -7.56 12.65 3.71
N ALA A 173 -8.72 13.20 4.08
CA ALA A 173 -9.66 13.79 3.13
C ALA A 173 -9.07 15.00 2.39
N THR A 174 -8.39 15.91 3.10
CA THR A 174 -7.79 17.10 2.50
C THR A 174 -6.72 16.77 1.47
N THR A 175 -5.87 15.78 1.74
CA THR A 175 -4.84 15.35 0.79
C THR A 175 -5.47 14.62 -0.39
N ALA A 176 -6.52 13.83 -0.15
CA ALA A 176 -7.25 13.15 -1.21
C ALA A 176 -7.90 14.16 -2.17
N GLU A 177 -8.44 15.28 -1.68
CA GLU A 177 -8.96 16.37 -2.51
C GLU A 177 -7.84 17.02 -3.37
N LEU A 178 -6.68 17.28 -2.79
CA LEU A 178 -5.53 17.83 -3.53
C LEU A 178 -5.02 16.86 -4.61
N ALA A 179 -4.95 15.56 -4.28
CA ALA A 179 -4.58 14.50 -5.21
C ALA A 179 -5.60 14.39 -6.36
N ALA A 180 -6.90 14.44 -6.05
CA ALA A 180 -7.96 14.41 -7.04
C ALA A 180 -7.90 15.60 -8.01
N GLN A 181 -7.55 16.79 -7.51
CA GLN A 181 -7.34 17.97 -8.37
C GLN A 181 -6.10 17.86 -9.28
N ALA A 182 -5.13 17.02 -8.90
CA ALA A 182 -3.91 16.81 -9.69
C ALA A 182 -4.09 15.75 -10.79
N LEU A 183 -5.08 14.86 -10.66
CA LEU A 183 -5.37 13.81 -11.65
C LEU A 183 -5.71 14.40 -13.02
N ASP A 184 -5.37 13.66 -14.08
CA ASP A 184 -5.74 14.00 -15.46
C ASP A 184 -7.28 13.99 -15.59
N PRO A 185 -7.92 15.12 -15.95
CA PRO A 185 -9.39 15.22 -16.04
C PRO A 185 -10.01 14.48 -17.23
N ARG A 186 -9.21 13.77 -18.04
CA ARG A 186 -9.64 13.09 -19.27
C ARG A 186 -10.03 11.62 -19.08
N GLU A 187 -10.00 11.10 -17.85
CA GLU A 187 -10.55 9.78 -17.49
C GLU A 187 -11.86 9.90 -16.70
#